data_AF-A0A9E4PY66-F1
#
_entry.id   AF-A0A9E4PY66-F1
#
_cell.length_a   1.000
_cell.length_b   1.000
_cell.length_c   1.000
_cell.angle_alpha   90.00
_cell.angle_beta   90.00
_cell.angle_gamma   90.00
#
_symmetry.space_group_name_H-M   'P 1'
#
loop_
_entity.id
_entity.type
_entity.pdbx_description
1 polymer ?
#
loop_
_entity_poly.entity_id
_entity_poly.type
_entity_poly.pdbx_seq_one_letter_code
_entity_poly.pdbx_strand_id
1 'polypeptide(L)' 'LLLALEEMRSLGCSFLVAGRADAKGFHTVAEVDVPADFGKMFRQVPESAFRSDISSTGLRLDG' A
#
# COMPACT_ATOMS: atom_id res chain seq x y z
N LEU A 1 14.53 7.77 10.73
CA LEU A 1 13.28 7.39 10.02
C LEU A 1 12.61 8.61 9.37
N LEU A 2 12.27 9.65 10.13
CA LEU A 2 11.64 10.88 9.61
C LEU A 2 12.45 11.58 8.50
N LEU A 3 13.78 11.65 8.64
CA LEU A 3 14.66 12.24 7.61
C LEU A 3 14.58 11.52 6.25
N ALA A 4 14.48 10.18 6.26
CA ALA A 4 14.40 9.39 5.02
C ALA A 4 13.03 9.55 4.34
N LEU A 5 11.96 9.67 5.13
CA LEU A 5 10.62 9.95 4.59
C LEU A 5 10.54 11.35 3.98
N GLU A 6 11.19 12.33 4.59
CA GLU A 6 11.27 13.69 4.04
C GLU A 6 12.08 13.73 2.73
N GLU A 7 13.20 13.01 2.66
CA GLU A 7 13.97 12.89 1.42
C GLU A 7 13.13 12.28 0.29
N MET A 8 12.47 11.14 0.54
CA MET A 8 11.59 10.50 -0.44
C MET A 8 10.42 11.40 -0.85
N ARG A 9 9.83 12.15 0.10
CA ARG A 9 8.79 13.15 -0.19
C ARG A 9 9.32 14.25 -1.11
N SER A 10 10.51 14.76 -0.86
CA SER A 10 11.14 15.82 -1.68
C SER A 10 11.44 15.35 -3.11
N LEU A 11 11.70 14.05 -3.29
CA LEU A 11 11.87 13.40 -4.59
C LEU A 11 10.54 13.08 -5.28
N GLY A 12 9.39 13.41 -4.67
CA GLY A 12 8.06 13.14 -5.21
C GLY A 12 7.64 11.67 -5.14
N CYS A 13 8.29 10.86 -4.29
CA CYS A 13 7.92 9.47 -4.12
C CYS A 13 6.57 9.35 -3.39
N SER A 14 5.81 8.31 -3.75
CA SER A 14 4.57 7.93 -3.07
C SER A 14 4.50 6.42 -2.89
N PHE A 15 3.80 5.98 -1.85
CA PHE A 15 3.60 4.59 -1.52
C PHE A 15 2.16 4.18 -1.81
N LEU A 16 2.00 3.12 -2.60
CA LEU A 16 0.73 2.45 -2.79
C LEU A 16 0.57 1.37 -1.72
N VAL A 17 -0.46 1.47 -0.89
CA VAL A 17 -0.68 0.57 0.25
C VAL A 17 -2.02 -0.15 0.06
N ALA A 18 -1.95 -1.41 -0.37
CA ALA A 18 -3.06 -2.34 -0.21
C ALA A 18 -3.05 -2.78 1.26
N GLY A 19 -4.16 -2.64 1.97
CA GLY A 19 -4.24 -2.94 3.40
C GLY A 19 -3.76 -4.35 3.79
N ARG A 20 -3.58 -4.57 5.09
CA ARG A 20 -3.16 -5.85 5.67
C ARG A 20 -4.36 -6.61 6.21
N ALA A 21 -4.57 -7.84 5.75
CA ALA A 21 -5.52 -8.76 6.37
C ALA A 21 -4.87 -9.50 7.56
N ASP A 22 -5.59 -9.61 8.67
CA ASP A 22 -5.27 -10.49 9.80
C ASP A 22 -6.52 -11.21 10.34
N ALA A 23 -6.41 -11.89 11.50
CA ALA A 23 -7.53 -12.63 12.10
C ALA A 23 -8.72 -11.76 12.52
N LYS A 24 -8.55 -10.44 12.63
CA LYS A 24 -9.57 -9.47 13.04
C LYS A 24 -10.20 -8.74 11.86
N GLY A 25 -9.60 -8.79 10.68
CA GLY A 25 -10.16 -8.20 9.47
C GLY A 25 -9.11 -7.59 8.54
N PHE A 26 -9.57 -6.70 7.67
CA PHE A 26 -8.73 -5.99 6.71
C PHE A 26 -8.43 -4.58 7.23
N HIS A 27 -7.15 -4.31 7.49
CA HIS A 27 -6.67 -3.04 8.00
C HIS A 27 -6.13 -2.15 6.89
N THR A 28 -6.66 -0.96 6.78
CA THR A 28 -6.27 0.01 5.75
C THR A 28 -5.26 1.03 6.28
N VAL A 29 -4.61 1.77 5.38
CA VAL A 29 -3.71 2.86 5.79
C VAL A 29 -4.44 4.00 6.51
N ALA A 30 -5.77 4.10 6.36
CA ALA A 30 -6.59 5.06 7.09
C ALA A 30 -6.68 4.76 8.59
N GLU A 31 -6.38 3.52 9.01
CA GLU A 31 -6.36 3.11 10.42
C GLU A 31 -4.99 3.29 11.08
N VAL A 32 -3.99 3.77 10.32
CA VAL A 32 -2.64 4.04 10.80
C VAL A 32 -2.50 5.52 11.07
N ASP A 33 -2.07 5.89 12.28
CA ASP A 33 -1.73 7.27 12.62
C ASP A 33 -0.45 7.70 11.90
N VAL A 34 -0.62 8.30 10.72
CA VAL A 34 0.46 8.91 9.94
C VAL A 34 0.49 10.41 10.23
N PRO A 35 1.66 11.00 10.52
CA PRO A 35 1.78 12.46 10.65
C PRO A 35 1.26 13.18 9.39
N ALA A 36 0.54 14.28 9.58
CA ALA A 36 -0.16 14.99 8.51
C ALA A 36 0.76 15.37 7.33
N ASP A 37 2.04 15.66 7.60
CA ASP A 37 3.05 15.98 6.58
C ASP A 37 3.31 14.86 5.58
N PHE A 38 3.16 13.60 6.01
CA PHE A 38 3.40 12.42 5.18
C PHE A 38 2.11 11.74 4.71
N GLY A 39 0.94 12.15 5.18
CA GLY A 39 -0.34 11.50 4.83
C GLY A 39 -0.59 11.46 3.32
N LYS A 40 -0.19 12.49 2.58
CA LYS A 40 -0.32 12.54 1.10
C LYS A 40 0.64 11.60 0.37
N MET A 41 1.68 11.12 1.05
CA MET A 41 2.66 10.19 0.50
C MET A 41 2.09 8.76 0.41
N PHE A 42 1.10 8.43 1.25
CA PHE A 42 0.48 7.11 1.27
C PHE A 42 -0.87 7.15 0.56
N ARG A 43 -1.00 6.37 -0.49
CA ARG A 43 -2.26 6.19 -1.22
C ARG A 43 -2.78 4.78 -0.99
N GLN A 44 -3.98 4.70 -0.44
CA GLN A 44 -4.67 3.43 -0.27
C GLN A 44 -4.99 2.82 -1.63
N VAL A 45 -4.72 1.51 -1.77
CA VAL A 45 -5.22 0.71 -2.88
C VAL A 45 -6.45 -0.06 -2.38
N PRO A 46 -7.63 0.10 -3.03
CA PRO A 46 -8.82 -0.66 -2.68
C PRO A 46 -8.58 -2.17 -2.84
N GLU A 47 -9.19 -2.98 -1.97
CA GLU A 47 -9.11 -4.46 -2.07
C GLU A 47 -9.55 -4.93 -3.46
N SER A 48 -10.63 -4.36 -4.00
CA SER A 48 -11.17 -4.68 -5.33
C SER A 48 -10.20 -4.39 -6.49
N ALA A 49 -9.20 -3.53 -6.29
CA ALA A 49 -8.21 -3.18 -7.30
C ALA A 49 -6.87 -3.93 -7.13
N PHE A 50 -6.61 -4.47 -5.94
CA PHE A 50 -5.37 -5.20 -5.63
C PHE A 50 -5.54 -6.72 -5.65
N ARG A 51 -6.72 -7.21 -5.27
CA ARG A 51 -6.99 -8.63 -5.16
C ARG A 51 -7.26 -9.22 -6.54
N SER A 52 -6.21 -9.74 -7.16
CA SER A 52 -6.32 -10.66 -8.28
C SER A 52 -6.10 -12.08 -7.74
N ASP A 53 -7.11 -12.93 -7.78
CA ASP A 53 -7.04 -14.35 -7.37
C ASP A 53 -6.28 -15.19 -8.42
N ILE A 54 -5.14 -14.68 -8.89
CA ILE A 54 -4.34 -15.28 -9.96
C ILE A 54 -2.92 -15.48 -9.42
N SER A 55 -2.53 -16.74 -9.29
CA SER A 55 -1.16 -17.09 -8.91
C SER A 55 -0.21 -16.87 -10.10
N SER A 56 1.05 -16.52 -9.82
CA SER A 56 2.08 -16.43 -10.86
C SER A 56 2.32 -17.77 -11.58
N THR A 57 1.93 -18.89 -10.98
CA THR A 57 1.94 -20.21 -11.61
C THR A 57 0.82 -20.32 -12.64
N GLY A 58 -0.41 -19.91 -12.29
CA GLY A 58 -1.54 -19.85 -13.22
C GLY A 58 -1.25 -18.95 -14.41
N LEU A 59 -0.68 -17.76 -14.18
CA LEU A 59 -0.28 -16.81 -15.22
C LEU A 59 0.75 -17.35 -16.22
N ARG A 60 1.59 -18.32 -15.82
CA ARG A 60 2.62 -18.90 -16.70
C ARG A 60 2.13 -20.12 -17.48
N LEU A 61 1.03 -20.73 -17.05
CA LEU A 61 0.44 -21.90 -17.72
C LEU A 61 -0.60 -21.50 -18.77
N ASP A 62 -1.07 -20.26 -18.75
CA ASP A 62 -2.14 -19.72 -19.60
C ASP A 62 -1.62 -18.98 -20.85
N GLY A 63 -0.32 -19.09 -21.17
CA GLY A 63 0.33 -18.53 -22.36
C GLY A 63 1.07 -19.59 -23.16
#